data_AF-A0A934LXV7-F1
#
_entry.id   AF-A0A934LXV7-F1
#
_cell.length_a   1.000
_cell.length_b   1.000
_cell.length_c   1.000
_cell.angle_alpha   90.00
_cell.angle_beta   90.00
_cell.angle_gamma   90.00
#
_symmetry.space_group_name_H-M   'P 1'
#
loop_
_entity.id
_entity.type
_entity.pdbx_description
1 polymer ?
#
loop_
_entity_poly.entity_id
_entity_poly.type
_entity_poly.pdbx_seq_one_letter_code
_entity_poly.pdbx_strand_id
1 'polypeptide(L)'
;ASNLCLNCHQGRESTVSVNTAITRAGVGDDEVTDQLTFRNVHYFAAGASLFGSEAQGAYQYEGKEYLGRNLHVPGAFETCKNCHNVHTLKPQITQCVMCHAGVTEFEQIRMTSGDFDGDAAEEGVAGEIETYKEKLLVVIQAYATNTTQVSIAYDAGRYPYWFIDANANGVADPDEADRYVAWTPNLLRAAYNYQYASKDPGAFVHNPKYILQTLYDSLESVGGAEAVAGLTRP
;
A
#
# COMPACT_ATOMS: atom_id res chain seq x y z
N ALA A 1 1.55 -22.69 12.18
CA ALA A 1 0.13 -22.97 11.90
C ALA A 1 -0.55 -21.91 11.02
N SER A 2 0.20 -21.04 10.31
CA SER A 2 -0.36 -19.99 9.45
C SER A 2 -0.62 -20.43 8.01
N ASN A 3 -0.08 -21.57 7.57
CA ASN A 3 -0.09 -22.00 6.16
C ASN A 3 -1.49 -22.15 5.56
N LEU A 4 -2.53 -22.45 6.35
CA LEU A 4 -3.89 -22.55 5.82
C LEU A 4 -4.43 -21.20 5.33
N CYS A 5 -4.27 -20.14 6.13
CA CYS A 5 -4.73 -18.79 5.82
C CYS A 5 -4.07 -18.23 4.56
N LEU A 6 -2.78 -18.54 4.40
CA LEU A 6 -1.95 -18.03 3.31
C LEU A 6 -2.33 -18.60 1.94
N ASN A 7 -3.05 -19.72 1.85
CA ASN A 7 -3.54 -20.21 0.55
C ASN A 7 -4.44 -19.18 -0.16
N CYS A 8 -5.13 -18.33 0.60
CA CYS A 8 -6.01 -17.30 0.08
C CYS A 8 -5.47 -15.89 0.32
N HIS A 9 -4.84 -15.64 1.47
CA HIS A 9 -4.42 -14.31 1.92
C HIS A 9 -2.96 -13.95 1.60
N GLN A 10 -2.35 -14.61 0.61
CA GLN A 10 -0.96 -14.35 0.20
C GLN A 10 -0.80 -13.17 -0.78
N GLY A 11 -1.87 -12.73 -1.46
CA GLY A 11 -1.76 -11.83 -2.61
C GLY A 11 -1.45 -12.57 -3.92
N ARG A 12 -1.65 -11.92 -5.07
CA ARG A 12 -1.49 -12.55 -6.40
C ARG A 12 -0.42 -11.90 -7.27
N GLU A 13 0.09 -10.76 -6.86
CA GLU A 13 1.15 -10.02 -7.55
C GLU A 13 2.18 -9.59 -6.51
N SER A 14 3.37 -9.24 -6.97
CA SER A 14 4.48 -8.81 -6.12
C SER A 14 5.41 -7.87 -6.89
N THR A 15 6.46 -7.37 -6.24
CA THR A 15 7.56 -6.66 -6.90
C THR A 15 8.04 -7.38 -8.16
N VAL A 16 8.15 -8.72 -8.11
CA VAL A 16 8.64 -9.55 -9.22
C VAL A 16 7.73 -9.45 -10.46
N SER A 17 6.41 -9.49 -10.27
CA SER A 17 5.47 -9.47 -11.39
C SER A 17 5.34 -8.08 -12.01
N VAL A 18 5.44 -7.01 -11.20
CA VAL A 18 5.52 -5.62 -11.68
C VAL A 18 6.80 -5.41 -12.49
N ASN A 19 7.96 -5.83 -11.96
CA ASN A 19 9.24 -5.75 -12.68
C ASN A 19 9.20 -6.53 -14.00
N THR A 20 8.62 -7.74 -14.00
CA THR A 20 8.49 -8.53 -15.22
C THR A 20 7.68 -7.81 -16.30
N ALA A 21 6.60 -7.10 -15.92
CA ALA A 21 5.80 -6.31 -16.85
C ALA A 21 6.58 -5.10 -17.40
N ILE A 22 7.27 -4.37 -16.53
CA ILE A 22 8.09 -3.20 -16.89
C ILE A 22 9.25 -3.61 -17.82
N THR A 23 10.00 -4.64 -17.46
CA THR A 23 11.10 -5.15 -18.28
C THR A 23 10.62 -5.62 -19.65
N ARG A 24 9.43 -6.25 -19.73
CA ARG A 24 8.85 -6.65 -21.01
C ARG A 24 8.46 -5.45 -21.87
N ALA A 25 7.92 -4.40 -21.28
CA ALA A 25 7.57 -3.18 -22.01
C ALA A 25 8.82 -2.48 -22.58
N GLY A 26 9.94 -2.50 -21.83
CA GLY A 26 11.23 -2.05 -22.34
C GLY A 26 11.34 -0.55 -22.64
N VAL A 27 10.52 0.26 -21.97
CA VAL A 27 10.44 1.71 -22.13
C VAL A 27 11.07 2.45 -20.95
N GLY A 28 11.34 3.75 -21.13
CA GLY A 28 11.83 4.62 -20.04
C GLY A 28 10.81 4.77 -18.91
N ASP A 29 11.29 5.15 -17.71
CA ASP A 29 10.45 5.19 -16.50
C ASP A 29 9.26 6.16 -16.56
N ASP A 30 9.37 7.20 -17.40
CA ASP A 30 8.33 8.21 -17.64
C ASP A 30 7.74 8.13 -19.07
N GLU A 31 8.06 7.07 -19.82
CA GLU A 31 7.56 6.87 -21.18
C GLU A 31 6.25 6.08 -21.15
N VAL A 32 5.21 6.66 -21.77
CA VAL A 32 3.89 6.02 -21.89
C VAL A 32 3.95 4.86 -22.87
N THR A 33 3.36 3.72 -22.49
CA THR A 33 3.31 2.53 -23.34
C THR A 33 1.97 1.80 -23.22
N ASP A 34 1.52 1.22 -24.34
CA ASP A 34 0.32 0.37 -24.40
C ASP A 34 0.58 -1.08 -23.92
N GLN A 35 1.85 -1.42 -23.68
CA GLN A 35 2.26 -2.74 -23.19
C GLN A 35 2.05 -2.90 -21.67
N LEU A 36 1.83 -1.79 -20.96
CA LEU A 36 1.57 -1.79 -19.53
C LEU A 36 0.07 -1.70 -19.24
N THR A 37 -0.36 -2.52 -18.30
CA THR A 37 -1.71 -2.48 -17.71
C THR A 37 -1.56 -2.62 -16.20
N PHE A 38 -2.47 -1.99 -15.46
CA PHE A 38 -2.47 -2.09 -14.00
C PHE A 38 -2.41 -3.54 -13.50
N ARG A 39 -1.51 -3.81 -12.55
CA ARG A 39 -1.35 -5.10 -11.89
C ARG A 39 -2.07 -5.06 -10.55
N ASN A 40 -3.08 -5.91 -10.37
CA ASN A 40 -3.83 -5.94 -9.13
C ASN A 40 -3.27 -7.01 -8.18
N VAL A 41 -2.71 -6.58 -7.04
CA VAL A 41 -2.29 -7.47 -5.93
C VAL A 41 -3.38 -8.42 -5.44
N HIS A 42 -4.64 -8.10 -5.74
CA HIS A 42 -5.83 -8.77 -5.21
C HIS A 42 -6.05 -8.46 -3.72
N TYR A 43 -7.26 -8.65 -3.25
CA TYR A 43 -7.66 -8.22 -1.91
C TYR A 43 -7.08 -9.11 -0.80
N PHE A 44 -6.93 -8.52 0.39
CA PHE A 44 -6.56 -9.20 1.64
C PHE A 44 -5.21 -9.95 1.58
N ALA A 45 -4.18 -9.31 1.03
CA ALA A 45 -2.81 -9.81 0.94
C ALA A 45 -2.03 -9.77 2.29
N ALA A 46 -2.74 -9.99 3.40
CA ALA A 46 -2.21 -9.90 4.77
C ALA A 46 -0.95 -10.76 5.01
N GLY A 47 -0.87 -11.91 4.32
CA GLY A 47 0.31 -12.76 4.34
C GLY A 47 1.54 -12.04 3.83
N ALA A 48 1.50 -11.51 2.61
CA ALA A 48 2.64 -10.80 2.05
C ALA A 48 3.00 -9.54 2.85
N SER A 49 2.01 -8.84 3.44
CA SER A 49 2.27 -7.72 4.35
C SER A 49 3.05 -8.18 5.58
N LEU A 50 2.59 -9.24 6.25
CA LEU A 50 3.24 -9.79 7.44
C LEU A 50 4.71 -10.19 7.17
N PHE A 51 4.98 -10.80 6.02
CA PHE A 51 6.32 -11.24 5.63
C PHE A 51 7.19 -10.12 5.05
N GLY A 52 6.62 -8.96 4.73
CA GLY A 52 7.36 -7.78 4.27
C GLY A 52 8.31 -8.10 3.12
N SER A 53 9.58 -7.76 3.29
CA SER A 53 10.61 -7.98 2.26
C SER A 53 10.97 -9.43 1.95
N GLU A 54 10.57 -10.39 2.78
CA GLU A 54 10.70 -11.81 2.46
C GLU A 54 9.71 -12.25 1.38
N ALA A 55 8.52 -11.65 1.34
CA ALA A 55 7.47 -11.95 0.36
C ALA A 55 7.42 -10.95 -0.80
N GLN A 56 7.89 -9.71 -0.57
CA GLN A 56 7.91 -8.62 -1.55
C GLN A 56 6.52 -8.33 -2.17
N GLY A 57 5.48 -8.42 -1.34
CA GLY A 57 4.10 -8.20 -1.75
C GLY A 57 3.90 -6.81 -2.34
N ALA A 58 4.25 -5.77 -1.58
CA ALA A 58 4.29 -4.41 -2.13
C ALA A 58 5.52 -4.25 -3.04
N TYR A 59 5.45 -3.31 -3.97
CA TYR A 59 6.56 -2.97 -4.85
C TYR A 59 7.69 -2.32 -4.04
N GLN A 60 8.89 -2.88 -4.19
CA GLN A 60 10.12 -2.40 -3.58
C GLN A 60 11.00 -1.73 -4.63
N TYR A 61 11.40 -0.49 -4.36
CA TYR A 61 12.26 0.29 -5.25
C TYR A 61 13.71 -0.16 -5.13
N GLU A 62 14.42 -0.14 -6.26
CA GLU A 62 15.81 -0.57 -6.33
C GLU A 62 16.72 0.29 -5.43
N GLY A 63 17.68 -0.33 -4.77
CA GLY A 63 18.62 0.35 -3.86
C GLY A 63 18.06 0.74 -2.50
N LYS A 64 16.78 0.44 -2.21
CA LYS A 64 16.14 0.69 -0.91
C LYS A 64 16.10 -0.59 -0.08
N GLU A 65 16.25 -0.44 1.23
CA GLU A 65 16.05 -1.53 2.19
C GLU A 65 14.63 -1.49 2.74
N TYR A 66 14.03 -2.68 2.87
CA TYR A 66 12.66 -2.86 3.33
C TYR A 66 12.61 -3.85 4.50
N LEU A 67 11.76 -3.54 5.48
CA LEU A 67 11.58 -4.38 6.64
C LEU A 67 11.04 -5.77 6.22
N GLY A 68 11.69 -6.81 6.75
CA GLY A 68 11.28 -8.20 6.57
C GLY A 68 10.02 -8.55 7.35
N ARG A 69 9.92 -9.82 7.76
CA ARG A 69 8.75 -10.28 8.50
C ARG A 69 8.59 -9.54 9.82
N ASN A 70 7.39 -9.04 10.06
CA ASN A 70 7.01 -8.45 11.34
C ASN A 70 6.61 -9.56 12.33
N LEU A 71 7.27 -9.61 13.48
CA LEU A 71 6.94 -10.49 14.59
C LEU A 71 6.40 -9.63 15.73
N HIS A 72 5.07 -9.51 15.82
CA HIS A 72 4.42 -8.55 16.70
C HIS A 72 4.86 -8.68 18.17
N VAL A 73 4.72 -9.87 18.75
CA VAL A 73 5.36 -10.24 20.04
C VAL A 73 5.97 -11.61 19.90
N PRO A 74 7.31 -11.73 19.94
CA PRO A 74 7.98 -13.01 19.84
C PRO A 74 7.45 -14.04 20.84
N GLY A 75 7.13 -15.23 20.36
CA GLY A 75 6.59 -16.34 21.15
C GLY A 75 5.10 -16.26 21.51
N ALA A 76 4.40 -15.15 21.25
CA ALA A 76 2.98 -14.98 21.64
C ALA A 76 2.06 -14.55 20.49
N PHE A 77 2.50 -13.60 19.65
CA PHE A 77 1.69 -12.98 18.59
C PHE A 77 2.44 -13.02 17.25
N GLU A 78 2.75 -14.22 16.76
CA GLU A 78 3.53 -14.42 15.52
C GLU A 78 2.74 -15.11 14.39
N THR A 79 1.55 -15.63 14.69
CA THR A 79 0.72 -16.36 13.74
C THR A 79 -0.67 -15.77 13.64
N CYS A 80 -1.32 -15.93 12.49
CA CYS A 80 -2.64 -15.35 12.20
C CYS A 80 -3.67 -15.72 13.29
N LYS A 81 -3.67 -16.98 13.75
CA LYS A 81 -4.59 -17.48 14.78
C LYS A 81 -4.34 -16.93 16.19
N ASN A 82 -3.20 -16.28 16.42
CA ASN A 82 -2.96 -15.61 17.70
C ASN A 82 -3.72 -14.29 17.81
N CYS A 83 -4.14 -13.70 16.69
CA CYS A 83 -4.92 -12.46 16.67
C CYS A 83 -6.33 -12.67 16.13
N HIS A 84 -6.51 -13.61 15.19
CA HIS A 84 -7.78 -13.88 14.51
C HIS A 84 -8.45 -15.15 15.02
N ASN A 85 -9.77 -15.07 15.18
CA ASN A 85 -10.59 -16.25 15.40
C ASN A 85 -10.64 -17.11 14.12
N VAL A 86 -10.25 -18.38 14.20
CA VAL A 86 -10.15 -19.26 13.03
C VAL A 86 -11.49 -19.64 12.38
N HIS A 87 -12.62 -19.40 13.04
CA HIS A 87 -13.96 -19.68 12.50
C HIS A 87 -14.64 -18.43 11.95
N THR A 88 -14.57 -17.30 12.68
CA THR A 88 -15.22 -16.06 12.23
C THR A 88 -14.30 -15.16 11.41
N LEU A 89 -12.99 -15.44 11.41
CA LEU A 89 -11.92 -14.65 10.81
C LEU A 89 -11.75 -13.23 11.40
N LYS A 90 -12.53 -12.88 12.43
CA LYS A 90 -12.47 -11.57 13.07
C LYS A 90 -11.26 -11.48 14.02
N PRO A 91 -10.54 -10.34 14.03
CA PRO A 91 -9.50 -10.09 15.00
C PRO A 91 -10.09 -9.92 16.42
N GLN A 92 -9.29 -10.23 17.45
CA GLN A 92 -9.75 -10.32 18.84
C GLN A 92 -9.09 -9.26 19.73
N ILE A 93 -9.73 -8.09 19.86
CA ILE A 93 -9.14 -6.94 20.57
C ILE A 93 -8.89 -7.19 22.07
N THR A 94 -9.68 -8.08 22.69
CA THR A 94 -9.57 -8.41 24.12
C THR A 94 -8.18 -8.92 24.52
N GLN A 95 -7.43 -9.52 23.61
CA GLN A 95 -6.07 -9.98 23.88
C GLN A 95 -5.04 -8.84 23.84
N CYS A 96 -5.35 -7.77 23.11
CA CYS A 96 -4.47 -6.62 22.88
C CYS A 96 -4.53 -5.63 24.06
N VAL A 97 -5.71 -5.41 24.64
CA VAL A 97 -5.91 -4.42 25.72
C VAL A 97 -5.12 -4.70 27.00
N MET A 98 -4.55 -5.90 27.15
CA MET A 98 -3.64 -6.21 28.27
C MET A 98 -2.34 -5.39 28.23
N CYS A 99 -1.85 -5.06 27.03
CA CYS A 99 -0.68 -4.21 26.83
C CYS A 99 -1.04 -2.82 26.29
N HIS A 100 -2.14 -2.72 25.53
CA HIS A 100 -2.66 -1.47 24.99
C HIS A 100 -3.83 -0.96 25.83
N ALA A 101 -3.55 -0.50 27.05
CA ALA A 101 -4.60 -0.08 27.96
C ALA A 101 -5.41 1.11 27.38
N GLY A 102 -6.74 1.02 27.47
CA GLY A 102 -7.65 2.11 27.09
C GLY A 102 -8.03 2.18 25.61
N VAL A 103 -7.48 1.32 24.75
CA VAL A 103 -7.91 1.25 23.34
C VAL A 103 -9.23 0.51 23.20
N THR A 104 -10.10 1.02 22.33
CA THR A 104 -11.38 0.38 21.95
C THR A 104 -11.40 -0.09 20.50
N GLU A 105 -10.50 0.44 19.68
CA GLU A 105 -10.30 0.07 18.27
C GLU A 105 -8.82 -0.22 18.00
N PHE A 106 -8.51 -1.05 16.99
CA PHE A 106 -7.12 -1.42 16.70
C PHE A 106 -6.32 -0.25 16.13
N GLU A 107 -6.99 0.63 15.41
CA GLU A 107 -6.44 1.81 14.74
C GLU A 107 -5.86 2.81 15.74
N GLN A 108 -6.31 2.77 17.00
CA GLN A 108 -5.79 3.60 18.10
C GLN A 108 -4.46 3.08 18.65
N ILE A 109 -4.07 1.85 18.32
CA ILE A 109 -2.87 1.24 18.87
C ILE A 109 -1.62 1.87 18.22
N ARG A 110 -0.75 2.39 19.07
CA ARG A 110 0.58 2.86 18.71
C ARG A 110 1.63 2.12 19.53
N MET A 111 2.49 1.36 18.87
CA MET A 111 3.68 0.74 19.47
C MET A 111 4.99 1.30 18.92
N THR A 112 4.94 1.80 17.70
CA THR A 112 6.08 2.45 17.10
C THR A 112 6.13 3.89 17.58
N SER A 113 7.22 4.24 18.28
CA SER A 113 7.56 5.63 18.56
C SER A 113 8.03 6.32 17.29
N GLY A 114 7.59 7.55 17.05
CA GLY A 114 8.03 8.39 15.92
C GLY A 114 6.86 8.90 15.10
N ASP A 115 6.92 10.16 14.73
CA ASP A 115 6.01 10.89 13.85
C ASP A 115 6.49 10.70 12.39
N PHE A 116 5.70 10.02 11.56
CA PHE A 116 6.08 9.66 10.20
C PHE A 116 5.48 10.61 9.16
N ASP A 117 4.33 11.20 9.42
CA ASP A 117 3.65 12.09 8.49
C ASP A 117 3.80 13.58 8.79
N GLY A 118 4.41 13.92 9.93
CA GLY A 118 4.82 15.26 10.33
C GLY A 118 3.75 16.03 11.11
N ASP A 119 2.71 15.37 11.63
CA ASP A 119 1.61 16.01 12.37
C ASP A 119 1.60 15.74 13.88
N ALA A 120 2.75 15.28 14.40
CA ALA A 120 2.98 14.83 15.78
C ALA A 120 2.40 13.45 16.12
N ALA A 121 3.06 12.78 17.05
CA ALA A 121 2.78 11.40 17.40
C ALA A 121 1.55 11.19 18.32
N GLU A 122 0.40 11.81 18.02
CA GLU A 122 -0.80 11.80 18.88
C GLU A 122 -1.85 10.75 18.48
N GLU A 123 -1.84 10.28 17.23
CA GLU A 123 -2.74 9.25 16.73
C GLU A 123 -2.14 7.83 16.70
N GLY A 124 -2.92 6.83 16.30
CA GLY A 124 -2.39 5.48 16.09
C GLY A 124 -1.73 5.32 14.73
N VAL A 125 -0.92 4.26 14.55
CA VAL A 125 -0.11 4.07 13.32
C VAL A 125 -0.96 3.84 12.05
N ALA A 126 -2.26 3.61 12.21
CA ALA A 126 -3.19 3.56 11.08
C ALA A 126 -3.34 4.93 10.40
N GLY A 127 -3.42 6.01 11.17
CA GLY A 127 -3.57 7.36 10.61
C GLY A 127 -2.33 7.78 9.82
N GLU A 128 -1.13 7.52 10.36
CA GLU A 128 0.15 7.75 9.65
C GLU A 128 0.18 7.10 8.24
N ILE A 129 -0.38 5.88 8.11
CA ILE A 129 -0.49 5.19 6.82
C ILE A 129 -1.55 5.85 5.93
N GLU A 130 -2.69 6.25 6.48
CA GLU A 130 -3.74 6.95 5.74
C GLU A 130 -3.23 8.30 5.21
N THR A 131 -2.51 9.09 6.01
CA THR A 131 -1.90 10.35 5.56
C THR A 131 -0.95 10.13 4.38
N TYR A 132 -0.11 9.10 4.42
CA TYR A 132 0.73 8.74 3.27
C TYR A 132 -0.07 8.31 2.05
N LYS A 133 -1.17 7.55 2.22
CA LYS A 133 -2.04 7.15 1.10
C LYS A 133 -2.71 8.37 0.47
N GLU A 134 -3.27 9.26 1.27
CA GLU A 134 -3.92 10.50 0.80
C GLU A 134 -2.95 11.36 0.01
N LYS A 135 -1.74 11.60 0.55
CA LYS A 135 -0.68 12.32 -0.16
C LYS A 135 -0.28 11.60 -1.45
N LEU A 136 -0.12 10.28 -1.41
CA LEU A 136 0.31 9.50 -2.58
C LEU A 136 -0.72 9.55 -3.70
N LEU A 137 -2.02 9.51 -3.40
CA LEU A 137 -3.06 9.63 -4.42
C LEU A 137 -2.97 10.97 -5.15
N VAL A 138 -2.84 12.07 -4.40
CA VAL A 138 -2.70 13.42 -4.97
C VAL A 138 -1.45 13.52 -5.86
N VAL A 139 -0.32 12.96 -5.42
CA VAL A 139 0.93 12.97 -6.21
C VAL A 139 0.83 12.09 -7.45
N ILE A 140 0.20 10.91 -7.37
CA ILE A 140 -0.09 10.05 -8.52
C ILE A 140 -0.92 10.80 -9.56
N GLN A 141 -1.96 11.52 -9.13
CA GLN A 141 -2.84 12.29 -10.00
C GLN A 141 -2.08 13.42 -10.70
N ALA A 142 -1.28 14.18 -9.93
CA ALA A 142 -0.44 15.24 -10.48
C ALA A 142 0.60 14.70 -11.47
N TYR A 143 1.27 13.59 -11.16
CA TYR A 143 2.23 12.93 -12.06
C TYR A 143 1.55 12.51 -13.37
N ALA A 144 0.39 11.84 -13.28
CA ALA A 144 -0.34 11.37 -14.45
C ALA A 144 -0.68 12.54 -15.40
N THR A 145 -1.24 13.62 -14.86
CA THR A 145 -1.58 14.83 -15.64
C THR A 145 -0.35 15.49 -16.25
N ASN A 146 0.72 15.67 -15.47
CA ASN A 146 1.90 16.42 -15.92
C ASN A 146 2.78 15.62 -16.90
N THR A 147 2.94 14.31 -16.66
CA THR A 147 3.86 13.45 -17.43
C THR A 147 3.19 12.83 -18.64
N THR A 148 1.95 12.34 -18.48
CA THR A 148 1.28 11.55 -19.53
C THR A 148 0.25 12.36 -20.31
N GLN A 149 -0.11 13.55 -19.81
CA GLN A 149 -1.20 14.40 -20.33
C GLN A 149 -2.59 13.73 -20.26
N VAL A 150 -2.73 12.67 -19.45
CA VAL A 150 -3.98 11.97 -19.17
C VAL A 150 -4.16 11.87 -17.67
N SER A 151 -5.15 12.57 -17.13
CA SER A 151 -5.48 12.53 -15.70
C SER A 151 -6.05 11.17 -15.31
N ILE A 152 -5.81 10.77 -14.06
CA ILE A 152 -6.18 9.47 -13.51
C ILE A 152 -7.04 9.64 -12.27
N ALA A 153 -8.06 8.77 -12.11
CA ALA A 153 -8.81 8.68 -10.87
C ALA A 153 -8.87 7.25 -10.34
N TYR A 154 -8.98 7.13 -9.02
CA TYR A 154 -9.03 5.84 -8.32
C TYR A 154 -10.42 5.57 -7.73
N ASP A 155 -10.87 4.33 -7.84
CA ASP A 155 -12.05 3.81 -7.15
C ASP A 155 -11.75 2.42 -6.56
N ALA A 156 -11.79 2.31 -5.23
CA ALA A 156 -11.54 1.04 -4.55
C ALA A 156 -12.62 -0.03 -4.82
N GLY A 157 -13.85 0.36 -5.10
CA GLY A 157 -15.02 -0.50 -5.27
C GLY A 157 -15.30 -0.91 -6.71
N ARG A 158 -14.77 -0.19 -7.70
CA ARG A 158 -15.08 -0.38 -9.11
C ARG A 158 -13.87 -0.88 -9.90
N TYR A 159 -13.93 -2.11 -10.43
CA TYR A 159 -12.94 -2.59 -11.40
C TYR A 159 -13.00 -1.75 -12.69
N PRO A 160 -11.87 -1.34 -13.31
CA PRO A 160 -10.48 -1.75 -13.07
C PRO A 160 -9.67 -0.91 -12.07
N TYR A 161 -10.36 -0.23 -11.15
CA TYR A 161 -9.82 0.61 -10.06
C TYR A 161 -9.22 1.94 -10.50
N TRP A 162 -8.61 1.99 -11.68
CA TRP A 162 -8.02 3.21 -12.23
C TRP A 162 -8.72 3.59 -13.53
N PHE A 163 -9.21 4.82 -13.58
CA PHE A 163 -10.02 5.36 -14.67
C PHE A 163 -9.36 6.60 -15.27
N ILE A 164 -9.68 6.89 -16.53
CA ILE A 164 -9.41 8.21 -17.11
C ILE A 164 -10.32 9.21 -16.42
N ASP A 165 -9.71 10.21 -15.80
CA ASP A 165 -10.39 11.35 -15.18
C ASP A 165 -10.51 12.45 -16.25
N ALA A 166 -11.60 12.44 -17.01
CA ALA A 166 -11.76 13.30 -18.16
C ALA A 166 -11.95 14.77 -17.77
N ASN A 167 -12.50 15.03 -16.59
CA ASN A 167 -12.72 16.39 -16.09
C ASN A 167 -11.60 16.90 -15.17
N ALA A 168 -10.62 16.06 -14.84
CA ALA A 168 -9.46 16.34 -13.99
C ALA A 168 -9.80 16.77 -12.56
N ASN A 169 -10.87 16.22 -11.96
CA ASN A 169 -11.30 16.54 -10.59
C ASN A 169 -10.71 15.59 -9.52
N GLY A 170 -9.97 14.57 -9.93
CA GLY A 170 -9.36 13.57 -9.05
C GLY A 170 -10.32 12.50 -8.51
N VAL A 171 -11.55 12.44 -9.03
CA VAL A 171 -12.61 11.53 -8.61
C VAL A 171 -13.00 10.64 -9.79
N ALA A 172 -13.22 9.35 -9.54
CA ALA A 172 -13.64 8.43 -10.57
C ALA A 172 -15.16 8.54 -10.74
N ASP A 173 -15.60 9.49 -11.55
CA ASP A 173 -17.03 9.78 -11.67
C ASP A 173 -17.82 8.62 -12.30
N PRO A 174 -19.13 8.49 -12.03
CA PRO A 174 -19.96 7.41 -12.60
C PRO A 174 -19.99 7.37 -14.13
N ASP A 175 -19.88 8.53 -14.79
CA ASP A 175 -19.84 8.68 -16.25
C ASP A 175 -18.43 8.50 -16.84
N GLU A 176 -17.39 8.48 -16.00
CA GLU A 176 -16.00 8.18 -16.37
C GLU A 176 -15.71 6.68 -16.23
N ALA A 177 -16.19 5.91 -17.19
CA ALA A 177 -16.10 4.44 -17.17
C ALA A 177 -14.83 3.89 -17.86
N ASP A 178 -14.11 4.72 -18.60
CA ASP A 178 -12.95 4.28 -19.37
C ASP A 178 -11.77 3.96 -18.46
N ARG A 179 -11.18 2.77 -18.65
CA ARG A 179 -9.99 2.34 -17.91
C ARG A 179 -8.82 3.27 -18.20
N TYR A 180 -7.98 3.51 -17.21
CA TYR A 180 -6.72 4.21 -17.43
C TYR A 180 -5.76 3.39 -18.30
N VAL A 181 -5.18 4.02 -19.32
CA VAL A 181 -4.30 3.35 -20.31
C VAL A 181 -2.93 4.00 -20.50
N ALA A 182 -2.73 5.24 -20.03
CA ALA A 182 -1.49 5.99 -20.24
C ALA A 182 -0.43 5.63 -19.19
N TRP A 183 -0.11 4.35 -19.03
CA TRP A 183 0.81 3.87 -18.00
C TRP A 183 2.27 4.13 -18.37
N THR A 184 3.01 4.71 -17.43
CA THR A 184 4.49 4.67 -17.39
C THR A 184 4.95 3.66 -16.33
N PRO A 185 6.20 3.16 -16.39
CA PRO A 185 6.74 2.34 -15.32
C PRO A 185 6.67 2.98 -13.92
N ASN A 186 7.00 4.27 -13.77
CA ASN A 186 6.92 4.96 -12.48
C ASN A 186 5.49 5.05 -11.94
N LEU A 187 4.54 5.43 -12.80
CA LEU A 187 3.13 5.50 -12.40
C LEU A 187 2.58 4.13 -11.99
N LEU A 188 2.97 3.07 -12.71
CA LEU A 188 2.55 1.70 -12.38
C LEU A 188 3.05 1.26 -11.00
N ARG A 189 4.31 1.56 -10.64
CA ARG A 189 4.89 1.21 -9.33
C ARG A 189 4.16 1.93 -8.19
N ALA A 190 3.93 3.24 -8.34
CA ALA A 190 3.25 4.05 -7.34
C ALA A 190 1.77 3.64 -7.18
N ALA A 191 1.04 3.48 -8.28
CA ALA A 191 -0.34 3.01 -8.28
C ALA A 191 -0.49 1.60 -7.69
N TYR A 192 0.48 0.72 -7.95
CA TYR A 192 0.52 -0.62 -7.36
C TYR A 192 0.61 -0.56 -5.83
N ASN A 193 1.52 0.24 -5.28
CA ASN A 193 1.69 0.39 -3.83
C ASN A 193 0.49 1.08 -3.17
N TYR A 194 -0.11 2.06 -3.83
CA TYR A 194 -1.35 2.69 -3.35
C TYR A 194 -2.50 1.68 -3.24
N GLN A 195 -2.72 0.86 -4.28
CA GLN A 195 -3.69 -0.24 -4.22
C GLN A 195 -3.31 -1.25 -3.13
N TYR A 196 -2.03 -1.61 -3.01
CA TYR A 196 -1.54 -2.57 -2.02
C TYR A 196 -1.93 -2.14 -0.60
N ALA A 197 -1.55 -0.92 -0.21
CA ALA A 197 -1.87 -0.38 1.11
C ALA A 197 -3.39 -0.25 1.32
N SER A 198 -4.17 -0.03 0.25
CA SER A 198 -5.63 0.08 0.31
C SER A 198 -6.37 -1.27 0.36
N LYS A 199 -5.70 -2.39 0.06
CA LYS A 199 -6.33 -3.73 -0.05
C LYS A 199 -5.98 -4.68 1.09
N ASP A 200 -5.11 -4.26 2.01
CA ASP A 200 -4.90 -4.92 3.30
C ASP A 200 -5.44 -4.04 4.44
N PRO A 201 -6.69 -4.26 4.91
CA PRO A 201 -7.27 -3.45 5.98
C PRO A 201 -6.53 -3.61 7.31
N GLY A 202 -5.68 -4.63 7.47
CA GLY A 202 -4.88 -4.85 8.68
C GLY A 202 -3.43 -4.40 8.52
N ALA A 203 -3.08 -3.68 7.45
CA ALA A 203 -1.71 -3.26 7.13
C ALA A 203 -0.98 -2.61 8.32
N PHE A 204 -1.71 -1.77 9.07
CA PHE A 204 -1.21 -1.06 10.26
C PHE A 204 -0.85 -1.98 11.44
N VAL A 205 -1.36 -3.22 11.46
CA VAL A 205 -0.97 -4.26 12.43
C VAL A 205 0.02 -5.25 11.82
N HIS A 206 -0.22 -5.67 10.58
CA HIS A 206 0.56 -6.72 9.93
C HIS A 206 2.02 -6.32 9.76
N ASN A 207 2.31 -5.13 9.23
CA ASN A 207 3.68 -4.63 9.07
C ASN A 207 3.70 -3.12 8.76
N PRO A 208 3.36 -2.25 9.73
CA PRO A 208 3.15 -0.82 9.48
C PRO A 208 4.37 -0.13 8.88
N LYS A 209 5.57 -0.42 9.39
CA LYS A 209 6.82 0.18 8.89
C LYS A 209 7.11 -0.19 7.45
N TYR A 210 6.93 -1.46 7.07
CA TYR A 210 7.10 -1.90 5.68
C TYR A 210 6.15 -1.14 4.73
N ILE A 211 4.89 -0.97 5.14
CA ILE A 211 3.90 -0.23 4.33
C ILE A 211 4.30 1.24 4.21
N LEU A 212 4.65 1.90 5.32
CA LEU A 212 5.13 3.28 5.32
C LEU A 212 6.37 3.46 4.41
N GLN A 213 7.34 2.54 4.45
CA GLN A 213 8.50 2.56 3.55
C GLN A 213 8.08 2.51 2.07
N THR A 214 7.14 1.61 1.72
CA THR A 214 6.68 1.46 0.33
C THR A 214 5.90 2.67 -0.18
N LEU A 215 5.10 3.30 0.69
CA LEU A 215 4.36 4.52 0.37
C LEU A 215 5.28 5.73 0.25
N TYR A 216 6.23 5.90 1.18
CA TYR A 216 7.25 6.95 1.15
C TYR A 216 8.06 6.90 -0.15
N ASP A 217 8.60 5.73 -0.50
CA ASP A 217 9.41 5.58 -1.71
C ASP A 217 8.55 5.76 -2.98
N SER A 218 7.24 5.47 -2.91
CA SER A 218 6.32 5.76 -4.02
C SER A 218 6.09 7.26 -4.18
N LEU A 219 5.86 7.99 -3.09
CA LEU A 219 5.78 9.45 -3.09
C LEU A 219 7.04 10.07 -3.70
N GLU A 220 8.22 9.64 -3.24
CA GLU A 220 9.50 10.12 -3.78
C GLU A 220 9.65 9.82 -5.28
N SER A 221 9.20 8.64 -5.75
CA SER A 221 9.35 8.24 -7.15
C SER A 221 8.52 9.07 -8.14
N VAL A 222 7.29 9.45 -7.77
CA VAL A 222 6.37 10.19 -8.66
C VAL A 222 6.25 11.67 -8.33
N GLY A 223 6.77 12.13 -7.19
CA GLY A 223 6.71 13.52 -6.76
C GLY A 223 8.05 14.13 -6.34
N GLY A 224 9.14 13.36 -6.35
CA GLY A 224 10.46 13.81 -5.96
C GLY A 224 10.59 14.14 -4.48
N ALA A 225 11.68 14.83 -4.12
CA ALA A 225 12.01 15.16 -2.73
C ALA A 225 10.95 16.04 -2.04
N GLU A 226 10.25 16.90 -2.79
CA GLU A 226 9.21 17.77 -2.25
C GLU A 226 7.97 16.99 -1.81
N ALA A 227 7.63 15.88 -2.49
CA ALA A 227 6.49 15.04 -2.12
C ALA A 227 6.67 14.32 -0.79
N VAL A 228 7.91 14.19 -0.32
CA VAL A 228 8.27 13.57 0.96
C VAL A 228 8.79 14.58 1.99
N ALA A 229 8.72 15.88 1.69
CA ALA A 229 9.13 16.91 2.62
C ALA A 229 8.28 16.86 3.89
N GLY A 230 8.93 16.82 5.05
CA GLY A 230 8.28 16.69 6.36
C GLY A 230 7.85 15.28 6.74
N LEU A 231 8.00 14.30 5.83
CA LEU A 231 7.70 12.89 6.11
C LEU A 231 8.98 12.16 6.56
N THR A 232 8.83 11.18 7.43
CA THR A 232 9.94 10.32 7.91
C THR A 232 9.78 8.89 7.39
N ARG A 233 10.74 8.43 6.60
CA ARG A 233 10.83 7.01 6.20
C ARG A 233 11.30 6.15 7.39
N PRO A 234 10.51 5.19 7.91
CA PRO A 234 10.89 4.35 9.04
C PRO A 234 11.86 3.20 8.71
#